data_AF-A0A9P6LTN0-F1
#
_entry.id   AF-A0A9P6LTN0-F1
#
_cell.length_a   1.000
_cell.length_b   1.000
_cell.length_c   1.000
_cell.angle_alpha   90.00
_cell.angle_beta   90.00
_cell.angle_gamma   90.00
#
_symmetry.space_group_name_H-M   'P 1'
#
loop_
_entity.id
_entity.type
_entity.pdbx_description
1 polymer ?
#
loop_
_entity_poly.entity_id
_entity_poly.type
_entity_poly.pdbx_seq_one_letter_code
_entity_poly.pdbx_strand_id
1 'polypeptide(L)'
;METLGWMSVSGIRDRSCRVEANCVGKNLTVSRRYLDTNLHTYKTHSLAHPKQKFDTWRGRKISLEITKQRKALGISTKLGCAPQDYYLNRYPYADSRSLLKLVTDEILPFSVIDKSRPNPAFVVINSGSQRFDVSKGAFTVDDTYVVSPFHNDFVFTTLPYKAAKNILSALNKAPFQKRADEEMHADGDMPAPTTNATLTPGYVTKDDYGYGGDDWPHSPIPYVAGANYVSSPIPTGLNDNDLVDVAWLPFFTNLMLPILKSLDPAGSHTGLPYAVGITTNEMWPIFVKAKWGNSTC
;
A
#
# COMPACT_ATOMS: atom_id res chain seq x y z
N MET A 1 -8.12 -3.04 -8.47
CA MET A 1 -9.41 -3.70 -8.17
C MET A 1 -9.09 -5.17 -8.10
N GLU A 2 -9.34 -5.81 -6.97
CA GLU A 2 -8.89 -7.19 -6.70
C GLU A 2 -10.07 -8.14 -6.46
N THR A 3 -11.09 -7.68 -5.72
CA THR A 3 -12.25 -8.49 -5.32
C THR A 3 -13.58 -7.84 -5.73
N LEU A 4 -14.50 -8.65 -6.26
CA LEU A 4 -15.92 -8.33 -6.37
C LEU A 4 -16.68 -9.08 -5.27
N GLY A 5 -17.20 -8.36 -4.28
CA GLY A 5 -18.03 -8.94 -3.22
C GLY A 5 -19.42 -9.31 -3.73
N TRP A 6 -19.90 -10.51 -3.40
CA TRP A 6 -21.23 -11.01 -3.72
C TRP A 6 -21.94 -11.50 -2.46
N MET A 7 -23.24 -11.19 -2.36
CA MET A 7 -24.10 -11.68 -1.28
C MET A 7 -25.50 -11.94 -1.83
N SER A 8 -26.11 -13.03 -1.37
CA SER A 8 -27.52 -13.33 -1.60
C SER A 8 -28.21 -13.67 -0.28
N VAL A 9 -29.46 -13.27 -0.14
CA VAL A 9 -30.28 -13.55 1.04
C VAL A 9 -31.56 -14.23 0.60
N SER A 10 -31.85 -15.37 1.20
CA SER A 10 -33.12 -16.09 1.03
C SER A 10 -33.94 -16.01 2.32
N GLY A 11 -35.25 -16.25 2.20
CA GLY A 11 -36.15 -16.22 3.36
C GLY A 11 -36.60 -14.82 3.78
N ILE A 12 -36.41 -13.78 2.96
CA ILE A 12 -36.86 -12.40 3.26
C ILE A 12 -38.39 -12.32 3.36
N ARG A 13 -39.11 -13.03 2.50
CA ARG A 13 -40.57 -13.06 2.46
C ARG A 13 -41.08 -14.45 2.84
N ASP A 14 -42.07 -14.48 3.73
CA ASP A 14 -42.90 -15.67 3.92
C ASP A 14 -43.80 -15.87 2.69
N ARG A 15 -43.51 -16.89 1.89
CA ARG A 15 -44.26 -17.21 0.66
C ARG A 15 -45.63 -17.83 0.94
N SER A 16 -45.89 -18.28 2.16
CA SER A 16 -47.20 -18.81 2.57
C SER A 16 -48.18 -17.72 3.00
N CYS A 17 -47.66 -16.52 3.27
CA CYS A 17 -48.43 -15.37 3.71
C CYS A 17 -49.12 -14.66 2.53
N ARG A 18 -50.45 -14.51 2.65
CA ARG A 18 -51.32 -13.89 1.63
C ARG A 18 -51.63 -12.40 1.88
N VAL A 19 -51.30 -11.88 3.06
CA VAL A 19 -51.59 -10.49 3.47
C VAL A 19 -50.29 -9.70 3.52
N GLU A 20 -50.07 -8.84 2.52
CA GLU A 20 -48.78 -8.19 2.24
C GLU A 20 -48.13 -7.48 3.44
N ALA A 21 -48.93 -6.92 4.36
CA ALA A 21 -48.44 -6.12 5.48
C ALA A 21 -47.61 -6.90 6.53
N ASN A 22 -47.69 -8.23 6.59
CA ASN A 22 -47.06 -9.05 7.65
C ASN A 22 -46.23 -10.24 7.12
N CYS A 23 -45.86 -10.25 5.84
CA CYS A 23 -45.16 -11.39 5.23
C CYS A 23 -43.63 -11.39 5.41
N VAL A 24 -43.14 -11.00 6.59
CA VAL A 24 -41.70 -11.03 6.91
C VAL A 24 -41.29 -12.48 7.17
N GLY A 25 -40.31 -12.98 6.43
CA GLY A 25 -39.81 -14.34 6.62
C GLY A 25 -38.98 -14.47 7.89
N LYS A 26 -39.09 -15.62 8.57
CA LYS A 26 -38.50 -15.85 9.91
C LYS A 26 -37.13 -16.52 9.87
N ASN A 27 -36.78 -17.17 8.77
CA ASN A 27 -35.53 -17.91 8.60
C ASN A 27 -34.74 -17.32 7.44
N LEU A 28 -33.90 -16.34 7.74
CA LEU A 28 -32.97 -15.77 6.76
C LEU A 28 -31.80 -16.72 6.56
N THR A 29 -31.43 -16.96 5.32
CA THR A 29 -30.17 -17.64 4.97
C THR A 29 -29.37 -16.75 4.05
N VAL A 30 -28.15 -16.43 4.48
CA VAL A 30 -27.20 -15.62 3.73
C VAL A 30 -26.19 -16.54 3.06
N SER A 31 -25.84 -16.24 1.82
CA SER A 31 -24.68 -16.79 1.14
C SER A 31 -23.81 -15.65 0.64
N ARG A 32 -22.50 -15.80 0.73
CA ARG A 32 -21.52 -14.78 0.37
C ARG A 32 -20.36 -15.39 -0.42
N ARG A 33 -19.85 -14.62 -1.38
CA ARG A 33 -18.69 -14.96 -2.20
C ARG A 33 -17.77 -13.76 -2.40
N TYR A 34 -16.47 -14.02 -2.46
CA TYR A 34 -15.44 -13.06 -2.85
C TYR A 34 -14.90 -13.50 -4.20
N LEU A 35 -15.23 -12.76 -5.26
CA LEU A 35 -14.90 -13.14 -6.63
C LEU A 35 -13.62 -12.44 -7.06
N ASP A 36 -12.64 -13.22 -7.54
CA ASP A 36 -11.45 -12.64 -8.17
C ASP A 36 -11.83 -11.78 -9.39
N THR A 37 -11.19 -10.63 -9.51
CA THR A 37 -11.47 -9.67 -10.59
C THR A 37 -10.76 -10.02 -11.91
N ASN A 38 -11.02 -11.22 -12.43
CA ASN A 38 -10.43 -11.69 -13.68
C ASN A 38 -11.48 -12.24 -14.66
N LEU A 39 -11.10 -12.37 -15.93
CA LEU A 39 -11.99 -12.80 -17.00
C LEU A 39 -12.47 -14.25 -16.83
N HIS A 40 -11.65 -15.11 -16.22
CA HIS A 40 -12.01 -16.50 -15.96
C HIS A 40 -13.16 -16.58 -14.96
N THR A 41 -13.02 -15.93 -13.80
CA THR A 41 -14.06 -15.79 -12.78
C THR A 41 -15.36 -15.27 -13.37
N TYR A 42 -15.30 -14.14 -14.09
CA TYR A 42 -16.52 -13.53 -14.63
C TYR A 42 -17.20 -14.42 -15.67
N LYS A 43 -16.46 -15.12 -16.52
CA LYS A 43 -17.04 -16.08 -17.48
C LYS A 43 -17.69 -17.25 -16.76
N THR A 44 -17.00 -17.84 -15.79
CA THR A 44 -17.50 -18.98 -15.01
C THR A 44 -18.82 -18.65 -14.32
N HIS A 45 -18.97 -17.45 -13.76
CA HIS A 45 -20.19 -17.08 -13.02
C HIS A 45 -21.31 -16.44 -13.86
N SER A 46 -21.05 -15.97 -15.09
CA SER A 46 -22.06 -15.26 -15.89
C SER A 46 -22.59 -16.04 -17.09
N LEU A 47 -21.89 -17.08 -17.54
CA LEU A 47 -22.29 -17.86 -18.70
C LEU A 47 -23.18 -19.02 -18.27
N ALA A 48 -24.48 -18.90 -18.51
CA ALA A 48 -25.46 -19.93 -18.22
C ALA A 48 -25.55 -21.00 -19.33
N HIS A 49 -25.12 -20.66 -20.55
CA HIS A 49 -25.22 -21.53 -21.72
C HIS A 49 -23.96 -21.47 -22.60
N PRO A 50 -23.54 -22.59 -23.24
CA PRO A 50 -22.32 -22.63 -24.06
C PRO A 50 -22.27 -21.63 -25.23
N LYS A 51 -23.43 -21.18 -25.72
CA LYS A 51 -23.54 -20.24 -26.85
C LYS A 51 -23.58 -18.77 -26.41
N GLN A 52 -23.68 -18.50 -25.11
CA GLN A 52 -23.73 -17.14 -24.58
C GLN A 52 -22.36 -16.47 -24.75
N LYS A 53 -22.35 -15.26 -25.31
CA LYS A 53 -21.13 -14.46 -25.42
C LYS A 53 -20.92 -13.67 -24.12
N PHE A 54 -19.70 -13.71 -23.61
CA PHE A 54 -19.32 -12.92 -22.44
C PHE A 54 -19.21 -11.42 -22.78
N ASP A 55 -18.45 -11.10 -23.84
CA ASP A 55 -18.24 -9.72 -24.23
C ASP A 55 -19.54 -9.08 -24.73
N THR A 56 -19.84 -7.90 -24.19
CA THR A 56 -20.88 -7.02 -24.74
C THR A 56 -20.24 -5.91 -25.58
N TRP A 57 -21.00 -5.34 -26.52
CA TRP A 57 -20.53 -4.18 -27.28
C TRP A 57 -20.16 -3.01 -26.36
N ARG A 58 -20.92 -2.83 -25.26
CA ARG A 58 -20.70 -1.77 -24.27
C ARG A 58 -19.42 -2.01 -23.49
N GLY A 59 -19.17 -3.24 -23.05
CA GLY A 59 -17.92 -3.63 -22.38
C GLY A 59 -16.70 -3.34 -23.25
N ARG A 60 -16.74 -3.76 -24.52
CA ARG A 60 -15.66 -3.47 -25.48
C ARG A 60 -15.46 -1.97 -25.70
N LYS A 61 -16.54 -1.19 -25.82
CA LYS A 61 -16.46 0.27 -25.94
C LYS A 61 -15.80 0.91 -24.71
N ILE A 62 -16.14 0.44 -23.51
CA ILE A 62 -15.52 0.93 -22.26
C ILE A 62 -14.03 0.57 -22.23
N SER A 63 -13.66 -0.67 -22.56
CA SER A 63 -12.24 -1.09 -22.62
C SER A 63 -11.44 -0.23 -23.61
N LEU A 64 -11.98 0.04 -24.80
CA LEU A 64 -11.34 0.91 -25.78
C LEU A 64 -11.17 2.34 -25.28
N GLU A 65 -12.19 2.88 -24.60
CA GLU A 65 -12.11 4.22 -24.02
C GLU A 65 -11.06 4.28 -22.90
N ILE A 66 -10.99 3.28 -22.02
CA ILE A 66 -9.94 3.18 -20.99
C ILE A 66 -8.56 3.19 -21.66
N THR A 67 -8.33 2.35 -22.68
CA THR A 67 -7.06 2.31 -23.41
C THR A 67 -6.72 3.66 -24.04
N LYS A 68 -7.71 4.33 -24.65
CA LYS A 68 -7.55 5.66 -25.24
C LYS A 68 -7.15 6.70 -24.20
N GLN A 69 -7.82 6.73 -23.06
CA GLN A 69 -7.52 7.67 -21.97
C GLN A 69 -6.15 7.42 -21.34
N ARG A 70 -5.78 6.15 -21.09
CA ARG A 70 -4.43 5.79 -20.61
C ARG A 70 -3.34 6.30 -21.56
N LYS A 71 -3.56 6.18 -22.88
CA LYS A 71 -2.63 6.71 -23.89
C LYS A 71 -2.59 8.24 -23.88
N ALA A 72 -3.75 8.91 -23.81
CA ALA A 72 -3.83 10.37 -23.79
C ALA A 72 -3.13 10.99 -22.57
N LEU A 73 -3.23 10.33 -21.41
CA LEU A 73 -2.55 10.76 -20.17
C LEU A 73 -1.05 10.40 -20.14
N GLY A 74 -0.56 9.59 -21.08
CA GLY A 74 0.84 9.17 -21.11
C GLY A 74 1.27 8.29 -19.93
N ILE A 75 0.33 7.74 -19.15
CA ILE A 75 0.66 7.00 -17.91
C ILE A 75 1.38 5.67 -18.16
N SER A 76 1.28 5.12 -19.38
CA SER A 76 2.05 3.92 -19.78
C SER A 76 3.48 4.24 -20.24
N THR A 77 3.94 5.49 -20.10
CA THR A 77 5.32 5.87 -20.43
C THR A 77 6.29 5.20 -19.47
N LYS A 78 7.24 4.41 -20.00
CA LYS A 78 8.29 3.78 -19.22
C LYS A 78 9.28 4.82 -18.69
N LEU A 79 9.58 4.75 -17.39
CA LEU A 79 10.56 5.57 -16.70
C LEU A 79 11.89 4.83 -16.45
N GLY A 80 11.83 3.51 -16.29
CA GLY A 80 12.98 2.65 -16.07
C GLY A 80 12.59 1.18 -15.98
N CYS A 81 13.54 0.33 -15.59
CA CYS A 81 13.33 -1.10 -15.42
C CYS A 81 13.74 -1.57 -14.02
N ALA A 82 12.75 -1.95 -13.19
CA ALA A 82 12.97 -2.49 -11.86
C ALA A 82 13.70 -3.85 -11.96
N PRO A 83 14.82 -4.04 -11.23
CA PRO A 83 15.66 -5.24 -11.39
C PRO A 83 15.03 -6.52 -10.83
N GLN A 84 14.11 -6.37 -9.87
CA GLN A 84 13.41 -7.45 -9.19
C GLN A 84 12.06 -6.96 -8.65
N ASP A 85 11.27 -7.88 -8.10
CA ASP A 85 10.06 -7.54 -7.37
C ASP A 85 10.44 -6.97 -5.99
N TYR A 86 9.74 -5.90 -5.59
CA TYR A 86 9.80 -5.35 -4.24
C TYR A 86 8.40 -5.36 -3.64
N TYR A 87 8.27 -5.94 -2.45
CA TYR A 87 7.00 -6.18 -1.81
C TYR A 87 6.83 -5.28 -0.59
N LEU A 88 5.65 -4.67 -0.45
CA LEU A 88 5.33 -3.77 0.65
C LEU A 88 5.29 -4.54 1.98
N ASN A 89 4.53 -5.64 2.02
CA ASN A 89 4.25 -6.38 3.26
C ASN A 89 4.48 -7.90 3.16
N ARG A 90 5.17 -8.43 2.14
CA ARG A 90 5.39 -9.89 2.01
C ARG A 90 6.69 -10.41 2.61
N TYR A 91 7.65 -9.52 2.83
CA TYR A 91 8.97 -9.85 3.37
C TYR A 91 9.33 -8.94 4.54
N PRO A 92 10.11 -9.43 5.52
CA PRO A 92 10.62 -8.59 6.61
C PRO A 92 11.41 -7.40 6.09
N TYR A 93 11.39 -6.30 6.83
CA TYR A 93 12.09 -5.05 6.46
C TYR A 93 13.57 -5.26 6.12
N ALA A 94 14.28 -6.20 6.76
CA ALA A 94 15.69 -6.46 6.48
C ALA A 94 15.95 -7.16 5.14
N ASP A 95 14.94 -7.79 4.53
CA ASP A 95 15.08 -8.52 3.26
C ASP A 95 15.26 -7.56 2.08
N SER A 96 16.14 -7.91 1.14
CA SER A 96 16.38 -7.16 -0.10
C SER A 96 15.14 -6.95 -0.98
N ARG A 97 14.11 -7.78 -0.82
CA ARG A 97 12.82 -7.68 -1.52
C ARG A 97 11.82 -6.79 -0.80
N SER A 98 12.16 -6.21 0.35
CA SER A 98 11.28 -5.25 1.03
C SER A 98 11.24 -3.93 0.27
N LEU A 99 10.05 -3.49 -0.12
CA LEU A 99 9.83 -2.19 -0.74
C LEU A 99 10.20 -1.06 0.22
N LEU A 100 9.85 -1.19 1.51
CA LEU A 100 10.16 -0.16 2.49
C LEU A 100 11.67 0.01 2.66
N LYS A 101 12.44 -1.08 2.61
CA LYS A 101 13.90 -1.03 2.63
C LYS A 101 14.47 -0.29 1.43
N LEU A 102 13.98 -0.57 0.22
CA LEU A 102 14.38 0.17 -0.98
C LEU A 102 14.09 1.68 -0.82
N VAL A 103 12.90 2.01 -0.34
CA VAL A 103 12.49 3.41 -0.15
C VAL A 103 13.40 4.12 0.84
N THR A 104 13.67 3.53 2.00
CA THR A 104 14.45 4.15 3.06
C THR A 104 15.94 4.18 2.77
N ASP A 105 16.52 3.10 2.26
CA ASP A 105 17.96 2.98 2.11
C ASP A 105 18.47 3.63 0.81
N GLU A 106 17.62 3.73 -0.21
CA GLU A 106 18.03 4.22 -1.53
C GLU A 106 17.23 5.43 -2.02
N ILE A 107 15.90 5.35 -2.05
CA ILE A 107 15.06 6.39 -2.69
C ILE A 107 15.07 7.70 -1.89
N LEU A 108 14.81 7.65 -0.59
CA LEU A 108 14.80 8.85 0.27
C LEU A 108 16.17 9.53 0.28
N PRO A 109 17.30 8.82 0.50
CA PRO A 109 18.63 9.42 0.43
C PRO A 109 18.99 10.02 -0.93
N PHE A 110 18.54 9.39 -2.02
CA PHE A 110 18.88 9.83 -3.36
C PHE A 110 18.03 11.03 -3.81
N SER A 111 16.72 10.95 -3.59
CA SER A 111 15.76 11.90 -4.15
C SER A 111 15.39 13.03 -3.20
N VAL A 112 15.43 12.84 -1.88
CA VAL A 112 14.87 13.82 -0.91
C VAL A 112 15.95 14.50 -0.08
N ILE A 113 17.04 13.82 0.30
CA ILE A 113 18.09 14.45 1.11
C ILE A 113 18.78 15.59 0.34
N ASP A 114 18.67 16.81 0.87
CA ASP A 114 19.28 18.01 0.32
C ASP A 114 20.73 18.16 0.78
N LYS A 115 21.67 17.79 -0.09
CA LYS A 115 23.12 17.84 0.16
C LYS A 115 23.70 19.26 0.19
N SER A 116 22.92 20.29 -0.17
CA SER A 116 23.38 21.68 -0.09
C SER A 116 23.33 22.24 1.33
N ARG A 117 22.63 21.56 2.23
CA ARG A 117 22.46 21.97 3.62
C ARG A 117 23.73 21.68 4.45
N PRO A 118 24.00 22.48 5.48
CA PRO A 118 25.23 22.36 6.26
C PRO A 118 25.26 21.14 7.20
N ASN A 119 24.09 20.60 7.55
CA ASN A 119 23.97 19.48 8.49
C ASN A 119 23.66 18.18 7.74
N PRO A 120 24.18 17.03 8.22
CA PRO A 120 23.70 15.74 7.74
C PRO A 120 22.21 15.56 8.07
N ALA A 121 21.50 14.77 7.26
CA ALA A 121 20.06 14.65 7.36
C ALA A 121 19.58 13.20 7.30
N PHE A 122 18.39 12.95 7.85
CA PHE A 122 17.60 11.76 7.55
C PHE A 122 16.12 12.12 7.41
N VAL A 123 15.39 11.29 6.67
CA VAL A 123 13.98 11.52 6.34
C VAL A 123 13.13 10.43 6.99
N VAL A 124 12.04 10.81 7.63
CA VAL A 124 11.06 9.92 8.25
C VAL A 124 9.75 10.00 7.48
N ILE A 125 9.19 8.85 7.12
CA ILE A 125 7.87 8.73 6.49
C ILE A 125 7.04 7.70 7.25
N ASN A 126 5.71 7.78 7.14
CA ASN A 126 4.88 6.63 7.50
C ASN A 126 4.97 5.57 6.39
N SER A 127 4.98 4.29 6.77
CA SER A 127 5.03 3.18 5.82
C SER A 127 3.85 3.17 4.86
N GLY A 128 2.65 3.54 5.34
CA GLY A 128 1.43 3.64 4.55
C GLY A 128 1.39 4.75 3.48
N SER A 129 2.45 5.55 3.35
CA SER A 129 2.66 6.43 2.18
C SER A 129 2.95 5.63 0.90
N GLN A 130 3.41 4.38 1.06
CA GLN A 130 3.57 3.40 -0.02
C GLN A 130 2.34 2.49 -0.02
N ARG A 131 1.79 2.19 -1.20
CA ARG A 131 0.45 1.60 -1.36
C ARG A 131 0.42 0.30 -2.14
N PHE A 132 1.49 -0.05 -2.82
CA PHE A 132 1.53 -1.27 -3.62
C PHE A 132 2.95 -1.77 -3.84
N ASP A 133 3.05 -3.04 -4.24
CA ASP A 133 4.30 -3.69 -4.63
C ASP A 133 4.85 -3.08 -5.93
N VAL A 134 6.15 -3.24 -6.16
CA VAL A 134 6.80 -2.98 -7.45
C VAL A 134 7.13 -4.31 -8.09
N SER A 135 6.58 -4.56 -9.28
CA SER A 135 6.95 -5.75 -10.06
C SER A 135 8.26 -5.53 -10.82
N LYS A 136 9.03 -6.60 -11.00
CA LYS A 136 10.19 -6.64 -11.87
C LYS A 136 9.81 -6.25 -13.30
N GLY A 137 10.67 -5.48 -13.97
CA GLY A 137 10.49 -5.08 -15.36
C GLY A 137 10.11 -3.62 -15.50
N ALA A 138 9.27 -3.28 -16.48
CA ALA A 138 8.99 -1.90 -16.84
C ALA A 138 8.28 -1.16 -15.69
N PHE A 139 8.92 -0.10 -15.20
CA PHE A 139 8.33 0.85 -14.27
C PHE A 139 7.87 2.07 -15.05
N THR A 140 6.59 2.40 -14.99
CA THR A 140 5.92 3.43 -15.76
C THR A 140 5.48 4.60 -14.90
N VAL A 141 4.95 5.65 -15.53
CA VAL A 141 4.31 6.77 -14.82
C VAL A 141 3.12 6.29 -13.98
N ASP A 142 2.34 5.32 -14.47
CA ASP A 142 1.22 4.72 -13.73
C ASP A 142 1.69 4.04 -12.44
N ASP A 143 2.82 3.33 -12.50
CA ASP A 143 3.40 2.63 -11.34
C ASP A 143 3.79 3.61 -10.22
N THR A 144 4.16 4.85 -10.56
CA THR A 144 4.39 5.89 -9.55
C THR A 144 3.12 6.20 -8.74
N TYR A 145 1.97 6.33 -9.41
CA TYR A 145 0.70 6.58 -8.75
C TYR A 145 0.18 5.35 -8.00
N VAL A 146 0.46 4.14 -8.50
CA VAL A 146 0.08 2.90 -7.83
C VAL A 146 0.89 2.71 -6.54
N VAL A 147 2.20 2.95 -6.58
CA VAL A 147 3.11 2.70 -5.46
C VAL A 147 3.10 3.85 -4.45
N SER A 148 3.15 5.11 -4.88
CA SER A 148 3.16 6.28 -3.98
C SER A 148 2.26 7.41 -4.49
N PRO A 149 0.93 7.32 -4.30
CA PRO A 149 -0.04 8.25 -4.90
C PRO A 149 -0.07 9.65 -4.29
N PHE A 150 0.51 9.83 -3.10
CA PHE A 150 0.36 11.09 -2.38
C PHE A 150 1.43 12.08 -2.82
N HIS A 151 1.02 13.34 -3.02
CA HIS A 151 1.94 14.45 -3.29
C HIS A 151 2.24 15.22 -2.00
N ASN A 152 2.71 14.53 -0.96
CA ASN A 152 3.10 15.19 0.29
C ASN A 152 4.47 15.84 0.11
N ASP A 153 4.56 17.12 0.43
CA ASP A 153 5.85 17.81 0.60
C ASP A 153 6.61 17.26 1.82
N PHE A 154 7.84 17.74 2.01
CA PHE A 154 8.64 17.48 3.20
C PHE A 154 8.84 18.76 4.01
N VAL A 155 8.85 18.62 5.33
CA VAL A 155 9.27 19.67 6.26
C VAL A 155 10.40 19.15 7.13
N PHE A 156 11.21 20.04 7.69
CA PHE A 156 12.34 19.65 8.54
C PHE A 156 12.54 20.58 9.73
N THR A 157 13.36 20.13 10.67
CA THR A 157 13.94 20.95 11.73
C THR A 157 15.37 20.49 11.99
N THR A 158 16.19 21.37 12.55
CA THR A 158 17.55 21.06 12.99
C THR A 158 17.56 20.88 14.50
N LEU A 159 18.20 19.83 14.99
CA LEU A 159 18.33 19.55 16.42
C LEU A 159 19.60 18.75 16.74
N PRO A 160 20.03 18.69 18.02
CA PRO A 160 21.16 17.89 18.43
C PRO A 160 20.96 16.40 18.13
N TYR A 161 22.02 15.73 17.69
CA TYR A 161 22.03 14.31 17.32
C TYR A 161 21.49 13.41 18.44
N LYS A 162 21.77 13.76 19.71
CA LYS A 162 21.25 13.06 20.89
C LYS A 162 19.73 12.93 20.89
N ALA A 163 19.01 13.99 20.49
CA ALA A 163 17.56 13.97 20.37
C ALA A 163 17.15 13.27 19.07
N ALA A 164 17.80 13.62 17.96
CA ALA A 164 17.46 13.14 16.62
C ALA A 164 17.43 11.61 16.51
N LYS A 165 18.43 10.92 17.07
CA LYS A 165 18.55 9.45 17.01
C LYS A 165 17.41 8.68 17.69
N ASN A 166 16.61 9.35 18.53
CA ASN A 166 15.51 8.74 19.28
C ASN A 166 14.13 8.97 18.63
N ILE A 167 14.03 9.82 17.60
CA ILE A 167 12.74 10.21 16.99
C ILE A 167 11.99 9.01 16.42
N LEU A 168 12.66 8.16 15.64
CA LEU A 168 12.00 7.01 15.00
C LEU A 168 11.42 6.04 16.03
N SER A 169 12.17 5.78 17.12
CA SER A 169 11.67 4.93 18.21
C SER A 169 10.50 5.57 18.94
N ALA A 170 10.51 6.89 19.15
CA ALA A 170 9.41 7.60 19.81
C ALA A 170 8.13 7.57 18.94
N LEU A 171 8.25 7.81 17.64
CA LEU A 171 7.14 7.75 16.70
C LEU A 171 6.48 6.37 16.65
N ASN A 172 7.28 5.30 16.61
CA ASN A 172 6.75 3.93 16.58
C ASN A 172 6.17 3.45 17.92
N LYS A 173 6.43 4.16 19.03
CA LYS A 173 5.80 3.90 20.34
C LYS A 173 4.55 4.74 20.58
N ALA A 174 4.38 5.82 19.81
CA ALA A 174 3.25 6.72 19.98
C ALA A 174 1.96 6.10 19.40
N PRO A 175 0.77 6.55 19.85
CA PRO A 175 -0.49 6.11 19.28
C PRO A 175 -0.50 6.34 17.78
N PHE A 176 -0.73 5.29 17.01
CA PHE A 176 -0.72 5.39 15.56
C PHE A 176 -1.92 6.20 15.08
N GLN A 177 -1.70 7.23 14.26
CA GLN A 177 -2.79 7.99 13.64
C GLN A 177 -3.34 7.20 12.43
N LYS A 178 -4.24 6.25 12.71
CA LYS A 178 -5.03 5.53 11.68
C LYS A 178 -6.34 6.28 11.40
N ARG A 179 -6.72 6.39 10.12
CA ARG A 179 -8.12 6.11 9.76
C ARG A 179 -8.28 4.60 9.92
N ALA A 180 -9.25 4.19 10.73
CA ALA A 180 -9.42 2.83 11.23
C ALA A 180 -9.30 1.77 10.13
N ASP A 181 -8.17 1.05 10.12
CA ASP A 181 -8.04 -0.26 9.51
C ASP A 181 -7.29 -1.10 10.55
N GLU A 182 -7.99 -1.66 11.53
CA GLU A 182 -7.44 -2.79 12.27
C GLU A 182 -7.32 -3.92 11.24
N GLU A 183 -6.11 -4.14 10.71
CA GLU A 183 -5.84 -5.33 9.91
C GLU A 183 -5.93 -6.52 10.86
N MET A 184 -7.13 -7.09 10.98
CA MET A 184 -7.39 -8.34 11.65
C MET A 184 -6.71 -9.44 10.85
N HIS A 185 -5.46 -9.75 11.21
CA HIS A 185 -4.81 -10.96 10.74
C HIS A 185 -5.38 -12.14 11.53
N ALA A 186 -5.91 -13.11 10.81
CA ALA A 186 -6.27 -14.38 11.42
C ALA A 186 -4.98 -15.14 11.79
N ASP A 187 -4.52 -14.98 13.04
CA ASP A 187 -3.55 -15.87 13.70
C ASP A 187 -4.17 -17.27 13.95
N GLY A 188 -4.71 -17.89 12.91
CA GLY A 188 -5.31 -19.21 12.96
C GLY A 188 -4.68 -20.13 11.94
N ASP A 189 -4.52 -21.41 12.31
CA ASP A 189 -4.14 -22.47 11.38
C ASP A 189 -4.97 -22.37 10.09
N MET A 190 -4.28 -22.03 9.00
CA MET A 190 -4.86 -21.99 7.68
C MET A 190 -5.14 -23.43 7.26
N PRO A 191 -6.35 -23.74 6.74
CA PRO A 191 -6.65 -25.09 6.29
C PRO A 191 -5.63 -25.51 5.22
N ALA A 192 -4.98 -26.65 5.45
CA ALA A 192 -4.06 -27.22 4.47
C ALA A 192 -4.80 -27.44 3.15
N PRO A 193 -4.15 -27.21 1.98
CA PRO A 193 -4.78 -27.47 0.69
C PRO A 193 -5.29 -28.91 0.66
N THR A 194 -6.60 -29.08 0.42
CA THR A 194 -7.25 -30.40 0.40
C THR A 194 -6.94 -31.18 -0.89
N THR A 195 -6.10 -30.63 -1.77
CA THR A 195 -5.76 -31.19 -3.08
C THR A 195 -4.28 -31.02 -3.39
N ASN A 196 -3.71 -31.95 -4.17
CA ASN A 196 -2.35 -31.84 -4.74
C ASN A 196 -2.29 -30.85 -5.93
N ALA A 197 -3.29 -29.99 -6.10
CA ALA A 197 -3.34 -29.05 -7.20
C ALA A 197 -2.39 -27.87 -6.92
N THR A 198 -1.69 -27.41 -7.96
CA THR A 198 -0.93 -26.16 -7.90
C THR A 198 -1.91 -24.98 -7.88
N LEU A 199 -2.05 -24.34 -6.73
CA LEU A 199 -2.94 -23.19 -6.54
C LEU A 199 -2.23 -21.87 -6.88
N THR A 200 -2.97 -20.93 -7.45
CA THR A 200 -2.49 -19.55 -7.62
C THR A 200 -2.42 -18.83 -6.27
N PRO A 201 -1.42 -17.96 -6.03
CA PRO A 201 -1.43 -17.10 -4.86
C PRO A 201 -2.62 -16.15 -4.87
N GLY A 202 -3.31 -16.02 -3.74
CA GLY A 202 -4.52 -15.20 -3.61
C GLY A 202 -5.03 -15.11 -2.17
N TYR A 203 -6.21 -14.53 -2.01
CA TYR A 203 -6.86 -14.44 -0.70
C TYR A 203 -7.39 -15.81 -0.27
N VAL A 204 -7.23 -16.10 1.02
CA VAL A 204 -7.86 -17.21 1.71
C VAL A 204 -8.55 -16.62 2.93
N THR A 205 -9.84 -16.30 2.78
CA THR A 205 -10.57 -15.42 3.66
C THR A 205 -11.25 -16.21 4.78
N LYS A 206 -10.94 -15.85 6.04
CA LYS A 206 -11.69 -16.32 7.22
C LYS A 206 -12.62 -15.22 7.70
N ASP A 207 -13.91 -15.51 7.73
CA ASP A 207 -14.92 -14.62 8.30
C ASP A 207 -15.89 -15.41 9.19
N ASP A 208 -16.98 -14.78 9.63
CA ASP A 208 -18.00 -15.39 10.52
C ASP A 208 -18.63 -16.68 9.93
N TYR A 209 -18.55 -16.88 8.61
CA TYR A 209 -19.04 -18.06 7.88
C TYR A 209 -17.88 -19.04 7.55
N GLY A 210 -16.73 -18.91 8.21
CA GLY A 210 -15.54 -19.74 8.01
C GLY A 210 -14.77 -19.38 6.74
N TYR A 211 -14.13 -20.39 6.12
CA TYR A 211 -13.23 -20.19 4.96
C TYR A 211 -13.91 -20.32 3.59
N GLY A 212 -15.21 -20.64 3.54
CA GLY A 212 -15.90 -20.97 2.29
C GLY A 212 -16.32 -19.75 1.45
N GLY A 213 -15.65 -18.61 1.59
CA GLY A 213 -16.03 -17.34 0.96
C GLY A 213 -15.44 -17.10 -0.41
N ASP A 214 -14.17 -17.43 -0.61
CA ASP A 214 -13.50 -17.20 -1.88
C ASP A 214 -14.13 -18.08 -2.99
N ASP A 215 -14.16 -17.58 -4.23
CA ASP A 215 -14.72 -18.30 -5.38
C ASP A 215 -13.76 -19.35 -5.96
N TRP A 216 -12.46 -19.10 -5.86
CA TRP A 216 -11.39 -20.03 -6.23
C TRP A 216 -10.51 -20.42 -5.04
N PRO A 217 -9.99 -21.66 -5.01
CA PRO A 217 -9.00 -22.05 -4.03
C PRO A 217 -7.63 -21.40 -4.34
N HIS A 218 -7.01 -20.83 -3.31
CA HIS A 218 -5.73 -20.13 -3.42
C HIS A 218 -4.66 -20.71 -2.49
N SER A 219 -3.40 -20.48 -2.84
CA SER A 219 -2.33 -20.46 -1.84
C SER A 219 -2.31 -19.08 -1.16
N PRO A 220 -2.21 -19.01 0.18
CA PRO A 220 -2.27 -17.73 0.88
C PRO A 220 -1.05 -16.86 0.55
N ILE A 221 -1.29 -15.57 0.36
CA ILE A 221 -0.22 -14.58 0.16
C ILE A 221 0.50 -14.34 1.49
N PRO A 222 1.84 -14.40 1.55
CA PRO A 222 2.59 -14.08 2.76
C PRO A 222 2.37 -12.63 3.21
N TYR A 223 2.27 -12.43 4.51
CA TYR A 223 2.20 -11.11 5.13
C TYR A 223 3.18 -11.02 6.30
N VAL A 224 3.85 -9.87 6.42
CA VAL A 224 4.73 -9.50 7.51
C VAL A 224 4.38 -8.08 7.95
N ALA A 225 4.01 -7.93 9.21
CA ALA A 225 3.68 -6.62 9.77
C ALA A 225 4.90 -5.68 9.73
N GLY A 226 4.70 -4.48 9.18
CA GLY A 226 5.71 -3.43 9.13
C GLY A 226 5.61 -2.44 10.31
N ALA A 227 6.65 -1.64 10.49
CA ALA A 227 6.59 -0.49 11.38
C ALA A 227 5.66 0.60 10.82
N ASN A 228 5.04 1.38 11.70
CA ASN A 228 4.17 2.49 11.31
C ASN A 228 4.94 3.63 10.65
N TYR A 229 6.13 3.91 11.17
CA TYR A 229 7.07 4.89 10.64
C TYR A 229 8.39 4.22 10.33
N VAL A 230 8.98 4.62 9.21
CA VAL A 230 10.29 4.17 8.75
C VAL A 230 11.13 5.39 8.42
N SER A 231 12.45 5.27 8.49
CA SER A 231 13.35 6.36 8.13
C SER A 231 14.45 5.91 7.22
N SER A 232 15.00 6.85 6.45
CA SER A 232 16.31 6.67 5.86
C SER A 232 17.38 6.44 6.94
N PRO A 233 18.57 5.93 6.57
CA PRO A 233 19.66 5.75 7.51
C PRO A 233 19.96 7.03 8.30
N ILE A 234 20.01 6.90 9.62
CA ILE A 234 20.40 8.00 10.52
C ILE A 234 21.92 8.20 10.38
N PRO A 235 22.41 9.45 10.27
CA PRO A 235 23.84 9.73 10.20
C PRO A 235 24.62 9.13 11.38
N THR A 236 25.76 8.51 11.09
CA THR A 236 26.64 7.86 12.10
C THR A 236 27.91 8.66 12.34
N GLY A 237 28.58 8.43 13.47
CA GLY A 237 29.87 9.07 13.78
C GLY A 237 29.78 10.50 14.30
N LEU A 238 28.58 10.93 14.70
CA LEU A 238 28.31 12.24 15.28
C LEU A 238 28.37 12.22 16.81
N ASN A 239 28.83 13.32 17.39
CA ASN A 239 28.73 13.59 18.82
C ASN A 239 27.30 14.00 19.19
N ASP A 240 26.93 13.84 20.45
CA ASP A 240 25.58 14.12 20.95
C ASP A 240 25.09 15.57 20.67
N ASN A 241 26.01 16.53 20.59
CA ASN A 241 25.72 17.94 20.34
C ASN A 241 25.80 18.35 18.86
N ASP A 242 26.26 17.46 17.98
CA ASP A 242 26.31 17.76 16.55
C ASP A 242 24.89 17.95 16.02
N LEU A 243 24.70 18.90 15.11
CA LEU A 243 23.39 19.22 14.58
C LEU A 243 23.04 18.31 13.41
N VAL A 244 21.79 17.87 13.38
CA VAL A 244 21.23 17.01 12.34
C VAL A 244 19.90 17.58 11.87
N ASP A 245 19.66 17.52 10.57
CA ASP A 245 18.36 17.84 10.00
C ASP A 245 17.49 16.59 9.97
N VAL A 246 16.33 16.65 10.63
CA VAL A 246 15.30 15.61 10.50
C VAL A 246 14.19 16.13 9.62
N ALA A 247 13.96 15.47 8.49
CA ALA A 247 12.85 15.77 7.60
C ALA A 247 11.71 14.77 7.77
N TRP A 248 10.47 15.20 7.60
CA TRP A 248 9.28 14.37 7.73
C TRP A 248 8.12 14.89 6.86
N LEU A 249 7.03 14.12 6.81
CA LEU A 249 5.84 14.52 6.05
C LEU A 249 4.94 15.43 6.89
N PRO A 250 4.48 16.59 6.36
CA PRO A 250 3.64 17.54 7.08
C PRO A 250 2.42 16.92 7.75
N PHE A 251 1.83 15.88 7.15
CA PHE A 251 0.60 15.26 7.64
C PHE A 251 0.70 14.72 9.07
N PHE A 252 1.89 14.32 9.54
CA PHE A 252 2.09 13.84 10.92
C PHE A 252 2.85 14.83 11.81
N THR A 253 2.92 16.10 11.43
CA THR A 253 3.55 17.17 12.23
C THR A 253 2.91 17.30 13.61
N ASN A 254 1.60 17.11 13.73
CA ASN A 254 0.89 17.15 15.00
C ASN A 254 1.34 16.05 15.98
N LEU A 255 1.88 14.94 15.47
CA LEU A 255 2.51 13.90 16.28
C LEU A 255 4.00 14.18 16.50
N MET A 256 4.68 14.70 15.48
CA MET A 256 6.13 14.96 15.50
C MET A 256 6.50 16.09 16.49
N LEU A 257 5.80 17.22 16.49
CA LEU A 257 6.18 18.38 17.30
C LEU A 257 6.18 18.10 18.82
N PRO A 258 5.18 17.41 19.40
CA PRO A 258 5.24 17.00 20.80
C PRO A 258 6.42 16.07 21.12
N ILE A 259 6.75 15.15 20.22
CA ILE A 259 7.91 14.24 20.36
C ILE A 259 9.21 15.04 20.36
N LEU A 260 9.37 15.95 19.40
CA LEU A 260 10.54 16.82 19.31
C LEU A 260 10.71 17.65 20.59
N LYS A 261 9.64 18.28 21.07
CA LYS A 261 9.64 19.05 22.32
C LYS A 261 9.99 18.20 23.55
N SER A 262 9.63 16.91 23.56
CA SER A 262 10.00 16.00 24.64
C SER A 262 11.46 15.57 24.57
N LEU A 263 12.03 15.43 23.37
CA LEU A 263 13.41 14.96 23.17
C LEU A 263 14.44 16.10 23.23
N ASP A 264 14.04 17.31 22.82
CA ASP A 264 14.83 18.54 22.87
C ASP A 264 13.97 19.71 23.42
N PRO A 265 13.77 19.79 24.75
CA PRO A 265 12.91 20.81 25.36
C PRO A 265 13.42 22.25 25.21
N ALA A 266 14.72 22.43 24.96
CA ALA A 266 15.34 23.73 24.76
C ALA A 266 15.20 24.24 23.31
N GLY A 267 14.93 23.33 22.36
CA GLY A 267 14.75 23.63 20.95
C GLY A 267 13.40 24.29 20.63
N SER A 268 13.40 25.19 19.65
CA SER A 268 12.18 25.73 19.03
C SER A 268 11.97 25.04 17.68
N HIS A 269 11.07 24.07 17.62
CA HIS A 269 10.80 23.30 16.40
C HIS A 269 9.44 23.67 15.81
N THR A 270 9.41 24.05 14.53
CA THR A 270 8.18 24.49 13.84
C THR A 270 7.92 23.80 12.51
N GLY A 271 8.90 23.06 11.95
CA GLY A 271 8.78 22.43 10.64
C GLY A 271 8.88 23.44 9.50
N LEU A 272 10.06 23.59 8.92
CA LEU A 272 10.32 24.44 7.76
C LEU A 272 10.25 23.63 6.47
N PRO A 273 9.89 24.21 5.31
CA PRO A 273 9.90 23.48 4.03
C PRO A 273 11.27 22.83 3.75
N TYR A 274 11.24 21.60 3.24
CA TYR A 274 12.43 20.80 2.91
C TYR A 274 12.31 20.26 1.48
N ALA A 275 13.44 20.23 0.74
CA ALA A 275 13.51 19.69 -0.63
C ALA A 275 12.37 20.19 -1.55
N VAL A 276 12.17 21.52 -1.58
CA VAL A 276 11.02 22.16 -2.25
C VAL A 276 10.89 21.69 -3.70
N GLY A 277 9.69 21.23 -4.07
CA GLY A 277 9.38 20.67 -5.39
C GLY A 277 9.52 19.15 -5.49
N ILE A 278 9.97 18.49 -4.43
CA ILE A 278 10.04 17.03 -4.34
C ILE A 278 8.98 16.56 -3.35
N THR A 279 8.05 15.74 -3.83
CA THR A 279 7.00 15.13 -3.01
C THR A 279 7.23 13.62 -2.85
N THR A 280 6.45 12.97 -1.99
CA THR A 280 6.44 11.50 -1.86
C THR A 280 6.16 10.75 -3.16
N ASN A 281 5.40 11.33 -4.09
CA ASN A 281 5.17 10.75 -5.42
C ASN A 281 6.40 10.99 -6.32
N GLU A 282 6.87 12.24 -6.39
CA GLU A 282 7.95 12.68 -7.28
C GLU A 282 9.34 12.08 -6.95
N MET A 283 9.58 11.66 -5.70
CA MET A 283 10.83 10.99 -5.33
C MET A 283 11.09 9.71 -6.14
N TRP A 284 10.03 9.01 -6.54
CA TRP A 284 10.10 7.77 -7.31
C TRP A 284 10.59 8.02 -8.75
N PRO A 285 9.96 8.87 -9.58
CA PRO A 285 10.47 9.19 -10.92
C PRO A 285 11.91 9.70 -10.92
N ILE A 286 12.31 10.51 -9.92
CA ILE A 286 13.69 11.00 -9.79
C ILE A 286 14.65 9.81 -9.63
N PHE A 287 14.37 8.90 -8.71
CA PHE A 287 15.18 7.72 -8.46
C PHE A 287 15.19 6.77 -9.65
N VAL A 288 14.01 6.39 -10.15
CA VAL A 288 13.84 5.39 -11.21
C VAL A 288 14.55 5.83 -12.49
N LYS A 289 14.39 7.08 -12.92
CA LYS A 289 15.09 7.58 -14.12
C LYS A 289 16.61 7.53 -13.95
N ALA A 290 17.11 7.87 -12.76
CA ALA A 290 18.54 7.92 -12.50
C ALA A 290 19.18 6.55 -12.31
N LYS A 291 18.49 5.62 -11.65
CA LYS A 291 19.05 4.31 -11.23
C LYS A 291 18.61 3.16 -12.11
N TRP A 292 17.42 3.23 -12.68
CA TRP A 292 16.81 2.16 -13.48
C TRP A 292 16.58 2.57 -14.94
N GLY A 293 16.83 3.83 -15.32
CA GLY A 293 16.54 4.36 -16.66
C GLY A 293 17.38 3.74 -17.79
N ASN A 294 18.62 3.32 -17.49
CA ASN A 294 19.51 2.68 -18.46
C ASN A 294 19.42 1.14 -18.44
N SER A 295 18.59 0.56 -17.57
CA SER A 295 18.41 -0.89 -17.47
C SER A 295 17.51 -1.39 -18.60
N THR A 296 17.78 -2.61 -19.08
CA THR A 296 16.91 -3.28 -20.07
C THR A 296 15.80 -4.03 -19.35
N CYS A 297 14.58 -3.83 -19.86
CA CYS A 297 13.40 -4.65 -19.60
C CYS A 297 13.32 -5.64 -20.79
#